data_AF-A0A925C8X5-F1
#
_entry.id   AF-A0A925C8X5-F1
#
_cell.length_a   1.000
_cell.length_b   1.000
_cell.length_c   1.000
_cell.angle_alpha   90.00
_cell.angle_beta   90.00
_cell.angle_gamma   90.00
#
_symmetry.space_group_name_H-M   'P 1'
#
loop_
_entity.id
_entity.type
_entity.pdbx_description
1 polymer ?
#
loop_
_entity_poly.entity_id
_entity_poly.type
_entity_poly.pdbx_seq_one_letter_code
_entity_poly.pdbx_strand_id
1 'polypeptide(L)'
;RVPAPKDARRETDPILKRVVAELSGDKPRLLLETEFPGGAEHADAFVEAPGGLYVPLPKKVSDDGKGGVTFEIDLSKDTDVAALKGQQLTATIISDKGQLEATFPLQ
;
A
#
# COMPACT_ATOMS: atom_id res chain seq x y z
N ARG A 1 -4.22 -6.14 -19.18
CA ARG A 1 -4.57 -4.72 -19.38
C ARG A 1 -3.41 -3.89 -18.83
N VAL A 2 -2.93 -2.88 -19.53
CA VAL A 2 -1.78 -2.07 -19.06
C VAL A 2 -2.26 -1.05 -18.02
N PRO A 3 -1.46 -0.76 -16.98
CA PRO A 3 -1.70 0.35 -16.08
C PRO A 3 -2.02 1.68 -16.78
N ALA A 4 -3.08 2.36 -16.33
CA ALA A 4 -3.43 3.69 -16.82
C ALA A 4 -2.39 4.72 -16.32
N PRO A 5 -2.10 5.78 -17.09
CA PRO A 5 -1.27 6.90 -16.62
C PRO A 5 -1.81 7.48 -15.32
N LYS A 6 -0.92 8.01 -14.47
CA LYS A 6 -1.26 8.57 -13.14
C LYS A 6 -2.39 9.60 -13.18
N ASP A 7 -2.47 10.39 -14.25
CA ASP A 7 -3.48 11.44 -14.42
C ASP A 7 -4.82 10.93 -15.00
N ALA A 8 -4.91 9.65 -15.36
CA ALA A 8 -6.08 9.03 -15.98
C ALA A 8 -6.87 8.15 -14.99
N ARG A 9 -6.99 8.61 -13.73
CA ARG A 9 -7.77 7.92 -12.70
C ARG A 9 -9.22 7.74 -13.15
N ARG A 10 -9.74 6.53 -12.99
CA ARG A 10 -11.12 6.14 -13.22
C ARG A 10 -11.91 6.12 -11.92
N GLU A 11 -13.23 6.22 -12.02
CA GLU A 11 -14.13 6.12 -10.86
C GLU A 11 -14.00 4.79 -10.12
N THR A 12 -13.66 3.71 -10.83
CA THR A 12 -13.47 2.37 -10.25
C THR A 12 -12.08 2.14 -9.65
N ASP A 13 -11.14 3.08 -9.84
CA ASP A 13 -9.79 2.92 -9.34
C ASP A 13 -9.75 3.02 -7.81
N PRO A 14 -8.91 2.20 -7.14
CA PRO A 14 -8.71 2.25 -5.70
C PRO A 14 -8.29 3.63 -5.24
N ILE A 15 -8.51 3.87 -3.94
CA ILE A 15 -8.14 5.10 -3.25
C ILE A 15 -7.31 4.69 -2.04
N LEU A 16 -6.09 5.20 -1.93
CA LEU A 16 -5.32 5.13 -0.69
C LEU A 16 -5.85 6.21 0.26
N LYS A 17 -6.66 5.79 1.24
CA LYS A 17 -7.34 6.68 2.17
C LYS A 17 -6.38 7.20 3.23
N ARG A 18 -5.53 6.31 3.73
CA ARG A 18 -4.60 6.61 4.82
C ARG A 18 -3.41 5.67 4.80
N VAL A 19 -2.26 6.20 5.19
CA VAL A 19 -1.08 5.43 5.57
C VAL A 19 -0.84 5.65 7.06
N VAL A 20 -0.69 4.56 7.82
CA VAL A 20 -0.29 4.60 9.23
C VAL A 20 1.07 3.95 9.37
N ALA A 21 2.04 4.69 9.89
CA ALA A 21 3.39 4.22 10.13
C ALA A 21 3.61 4.06 11.65
N GLU A 22 3.81 2.82 12.09
CA GLU A 22 4.16 2.49 13.46
C GLU A 22 5.59 1.94 13.42
N LEU A 23 6.60 2.81 13.52
CA LEU A 23 8.00 2.43 13.25
C LEU A 23 8.83 2.14 14.51
N SER A 24 8.21 2.14 15.68
CA SER A 24 8.85 1.94 16.96
C SER A 24 8.19 0.79 17.75
N GLY A 25 8.91 0.29 18.76
CA GLY A 25 8.48 -0.86 19.54
C GLY A 25 8.83 -2.20 18.88
N ASP A 26 8.27 -3.28 19.42
CA ASP A 26 8.67 -4.65 19.05
C ASP A 26 8.09 -5.14 17.72
N LYS A 27 7.12 -4.41 17.15
CA LYS A 27 6.39 -4.79 15.93
C LYS A 27 6.21 -3.59 15.00
N PRO A 28 7.29 -3.05 14.42
CA PRO A 28 7.17 -1.97 13.47
C PRO A 28 6.37 -2.43 12.24
N ARG A 29 5.46 -1.60 11.75
CA ARG A 29 4.58 -1.91 10.62
C ARG A 29 4.07 -0.67 9.89
N LEU A 30 3.57 -0.91 8.68
CA LEU A 30 2.79 0.04 7.90
C LEU A 30 1.39 -0.50 7.63
N LEU A 31 0.38 0.35 7.78
CA LEU A 31 -0.98 0.04 7.36
C LEU A 31 -1.37 0.93 6.20
N LEU A 32 -1.84 0.33 5.11
CA LEU A 32 -2.44 1.01 3.97
C LEU A 32 -3.95 0.79 4.04
N GLU A 33 -4.68 1.82 4.45
CA GLU A 33 -6.14 1.82 4.43
C GLU A 33 -6.60 2.27 3.04
N THR A 34 -7.36 1.42 2.38
CA THR A 34 -7.76 1.60 0.99
C THR A 34 -9.26 1.44 0.81
N GLU A 35 -9.79 2.12 -0.20
CA GLU A 35 -11.17 1.99 -0.64
C GLU A 35 -11.17 1.59 -2.11
N PHE A 36 -11.96 0.58 -2.48
CA PHE A 36 -12.10 0.06 -3.83
C PHE A 36 -13.53 0.32 -4.33
N PRO A 37 -13.82 1.49 -4.95
CA PRO A 37 -15.16 1.82 -5.41
C PRO A 37 -15.72 0.83 -6.46
N GLY A 38 -14.82 0.26 -7.27
CA GLY A 38 -15.19 -0.78 -8.24
C GLY A 38 -15.37 -2.19 -7.65
N GLY A 39 -14.99 -2.40 -6.38
CA GLY A 39 -14.90 -3.70 -5.72
C GLY A 39 -13.46 -4.18 -5.49
N ALA A 40 -13.27 -4.90 -4.39
CA ALA A 40 -11.97 -5.38 -3.90
C ALA A 40 -11.68 -6.86 -4.25
N GLU A 41 -12.35 -7.40 -5.26
CA GLU A 41 -12.11 -8.77 -5.73
C GLU A 41 -10.66 -8.88 -6.26
N HIS A 42 -9.94 -9.90 -5.79
CA HIS A 42 -8.52 -10.10 -6.04
C HIS A 42 -7.64 -8.87 -5.74
N ALA A 43 -8.03 -8.07 -4.73
CA ALA A 43 -7.27 -6.89 -4.34
C ALA A 43 -5.89 -7.27 -3.78
N ASP A 44 -4.86 -6.57 -4.26
CA ASP A 44 -3.47 -6.74 -3.84
C ASP A 44 -2.75 -5.39 -3.76
N ALA A 45 -1.63 -5.35 -3.02
CA ALA A 45 -0.79 -4.18 -2.88
C ALA A 45 0.69 -4.56 -2.91
N PHE A 46 1.50 -3.70 -3.53
CA PHE A 46 2.96 -3.77 -3.55
C PHE A 46 3.51 -2.43 -3.08
N VAL A 47 4.60 -2.44 -2.34
CA VAL A 47 5.27 -1.22 -1.89
C VAL A 47 6.75 -1.32 -2.19
N GLU A 48 7.29 -0.26 -2.79
CA GLU A 48 8.70 -0.18 -3.15
C GLU A 48 9.34 1.05 -2.51
N ALA A 49 10.59 0.89 -2.07
CA ALA A 49 11.43 1.97 -1.57
C ALA A 49 12.53 2.29 -2.59
N PRO A 50 12.98 3.56 -2.66
CA PRO A 50 14.07 3.95 -3.54
C PRO A 50 15.39 3.29 -3.11
N GLY A 51 16.33 3.22 -4.05
CA GLY A 51 17.68 2.72 -3.77
C GLY A 51 17.77 1.22 -3.49
N GLY A 52 16.74 0.44 -3.85
CA GLY A 52 16.72 -1.01 -3.66
C GLY A 52 16.54 -1.46 -2.21
N LEU A 53 16.09 -0.57 -1.32
CA LEU A 53 15.72 -0.93 0.03
C LEU A 53 14.55 -1.91 -0.01
N TYR A 54 14.69 -3.00 0.74
CA TYR A 54 13.67 -4.03 0.81
C TYR A 54 12.45 -3.55 1.61
N VAL A 55 11.27 -3.77 1.06
CA VAL A 55 9.99 -3.62 1.75
C VAL A 55 9.26 -4.96 1.66
N PRO A 56 8.87 -5.56 2.80
CA PRO A 56 8.13 -6.81 2.80
C PRO A 56 6.82 -6.73 2.04
N LEU A 57 6.36 -7.86 1.50
CA LEU A 57 5.08 -7.94 0.80
C LEU A 57 3.91 -7.59 1.75
N PRO A 58 3.03 -6.65 1.36
CA PRO A 58 1.80 -6.37 2.09
C PRO A 58 0.91 -7.62 2.22
N LYS A 59 0.18 -7.70 3.32
CA LYS A 59 -0.85 -8.72 3.54
C LYS A 59 -2.19 -8.05 3.81
N LYS A 60 -3.26 -8.55 3.20
CA LYS A 60 -4.62 -8.13 3.55
C LYS A 60 -4.96 -8.60 4.96
N VAL A 61 -5.20 -7.66 5.88
CA VAL A 61 -5.55 -7.93 7.29
C VAL A 61 -6.99 -7.58 7.63
N SER A 62 -7.67 -6.82 6.76
CA SER A 62 -9.08 -6.45 6.89
C SER A 62 -9.72 -6.32 5.52
N ASP A 63 -10.98 -6.73 5.43
CA ASP A 63 -11.88 -6.54 4.27
C ASP A 63 -13.30 -6.42 4.82
N ASP A 64 -13.94 -5.27 4.60
CA ASP A 64 -15.28 -5.00 5.15
C ASP A 64 -16.42 -5.51 4.25
N GLY A 65 -16.09 -6.10 3.09
CA GLY A 65 -17.06 -6.56 2.08
C GLY A 65 -17.82 -5.44 1.37
N LYS A 66 -17.50 -4.17 1.65
CA LYS A 66 -18.09 -2.95 1.07
C LYS A 66 -17.06 -2.14 0.27
N GLY A 67 -15.87 -2.71 0.06
CA GLY A 67 -14.77 -2.11 -0.69
C GLY A 67 -13.67 -1.50 0.19
N GLY A 68 -13.85 -1.46 1.51
CA GLY A 68 -12.80 -1.07 2.44
C GLY A 68 -11.84 -2.23 2.70
N VAL A 69 -10.56 -2.03 2.44
CA VAL A 69 -9.51 -3.04 2.65
C VAL A 69 -8.30 -2.40 3.35
N THR A 70 -7.75 -3.11 4.33
CA THR A 70 -6.48 -2.72 4.97
C THR A 70 -5.40 -3.74 4.65
N PHE A 71 -4.27 -3.25 4.13
CA PHE A 71 -3.06 -4.02 3.96
C PHE A 71 -2.05 -3.68 5.06
N GLU A 72 -1.44 -4.69 5.68
CA GLU A 72 -0.35 -4.54 6.63
C GLU A 72 0.96 -4.97 5.99
N ILE A 73 1.99 -4.14 6.14
CA ILE A 73 3.38 -4.50 5.90
C ILE A 73 4.04 -4.64 7.26
N ASP A 74 4.36 -5.88 7.64
CA ASP A 74 5.13 -6.19 8.84
C ASP A 74 6.61 -5.89 8.58
N LEU A 75 7.15 -4.87 9.25
CA LEU A 75 8.55 -4.44 9.12
C LEU A 75 9.44 -5.06 10.21
N SER A 76 8.93 -5.97 11.04
CA SER A 76 9.68 -6.55 12.16
C SER A 76 10.78 -7.53 11.71
N LYS A 77 10.74 -7.99 10.45
CA LYS A 77 11.66 -8.98 9.91
C LYS A 77 12.40 -8.47 8.69
N ASP A 78 13.71 -8.73 8.68
CA ASP A 78 14.58 -8.57 7.51
C ASP A 78 14.52 -7.18 6.85
N THR A 79 14.13 -6.16 7.62
CA THR A 79 13.88 -4.80 7.14
C THR A 79 14.68 -3.79 7.95
N ASP A 80 15.44 -2.93 7.26
CA ASP A 80 16.12 -1.80 7.89
C ASP A 80 15.16 -0.61 8.02
N VAL A 81 14.38 -0.60 9.11
CA VAL A 81 13.40 0.45 9.41
C VAL A 81 14.06 1.83 9.50
N ALA A 82 15.29 1.91 9.99
CA ALA A 82 16.01 3.17 10.10
C ALA A 82 16.36 3.74 8.72
N ALA A 83 16.76 2.89 7.77
CA ALA A 83 17.04 3.30 6.39
C ALA A 83 15.76 3.67 5.61
N LEU A 84 14.64 3.02 5.91
CA LEU A 84 13.34 3.34 5.29
C LEU A 84 12.75 4.67 5.79
N LYS A 85 13.03 5.06 7.03
CA LYS A 85 12.49 6.29 7.60
C LYS A 85 12.95 7.52 6.79
N GLY A 86 12.00 8.38 6.45
CA GLY A 86 12.20 9.56 5.62
C GLY A 86 12.18 9.30 4.11
N GLN A 87 12.14 8.02 3.66
CA GLN A 87 12.08 7.69 2.23
C GLN A 87 10.69 7.96 1.65
N GLN A 88 10.64 8.23 0.35
CA GLN A 88 9.39 8.21 -0.41
C GLN A 88 9.09 6.80 -0.90
N LEU A 89 8.11 6.15 -0.29
CA LEU A 89 7.64 4.85 -0.73
C LEU A 89 6.61 5.02 -1.84
N THR A 90 6.60 4.08 -2.79
CA THR A 90 5.56 4.01 -3.82
C THR A 90 4.75 2.74 -3.63
N ALA A 91 3.45 2.89 -3.44
CA ALA A 91 2.50 1.79 -3.39
C ALA A 91 1.79 1.63 -4.74
N THR A 92 1.75 0.40 -5.24
CA THR A 92 0.88 -0.03 -6.34
C THR A 92 -0.24 -0.89 -5.75
N ILE A 93 -1.48 -0.42 -5.85
CA ILE A 93 -2.67 -1.08 -5.31
C ILE A 93 -3.57 -1.45 -6.48
N ILE A 94 -4.00 -2.70 -6.56
CA ILE A 94 -4.75 -3.23 -7.71
C ILE A 94 -5.94 -4.06 -7.28
N SER A 95 -6.95 -4.16 -8.14
CA SER A 95 -8.00 -5.17 -8.14
C SER A 95 -8.40 -5.50 -9.57
N ASP A 96 -9.34 -6.43 -9.75
CA ASP A 96 -9.90 -6.74 -11.07
C ASP A 96 -10.50 -5.51 -11.79
N LYS A 97 -10.86 -4.47 -11.04
CA LYS A 97 -11.67 -3.34 -11.52
C LYS A 97 -10.87 -2.06 -11.67
N GLY A 98 -9.69 -1.98 -11.06
CA GLY A 98 -8.96 -0.74 -11.00
C GLY A 98 -7.55 -0.88 -10.44
N GLN A 99 -6.84 0.23 -10.49
CA GLN A 99 -5.49 0.31 -9.95
C GLN A 99 -5.11 1.74 -9.54
N LEU A 100 -4.18 1.86 -8.61
CA LEU A 100 -3.64 3.11 -8.10
C LEU A 100 -2.14 2.96 -7.89
N GLU A 101 -1.38 3.95 -8.35
CA GLU A 101 0.00 4.14 -7.95
C GLU A 101 0.10 5.44 -7.12
N ALA A 102 0.58 5.33 -5.89
CA ALA A 102 0.64 6.44 -4.94
C ALA A 102 2.00 6.49 -4.23
N THR A 103 2.61 7.67 -4.21
CA THR A 103 3.87 7.92 -3.50
C THR A 103 3.59 8.67 -2.20
N PHE A 104 4.21 8.25 -1.10
CA PHE A 104 4.06 8.89 0.21
C PHE A 104 5.38 8.84 1.00
N PRO A 105 5.67 9.83 1.85
CA PRO A 105 6.82 9.77 2.74
C PRO A 105 6.55 8.80 3.89
N LEU A 106 7.57 8.01 4.26
CA LEU A 106 7.57 7.25 5.50
C LEU A 106 8.09 8.13 6.64
N GLN A 107 7.22 8.61 7.53
CA GLN A 107 7.59 9.54 8.62
C GLN A 107 7.80 8.84 9.96
#